data_AF-A0A8T3Y042-F1
#
_entry.id   AF-A0A8T3Y042-F1
#
_cell.length_a   1.000
_cell.length_b   1.000
_cell.length_c   1.000
_cell.angle_alpha   90.00
_cell.angle_beta   90.00
_cell.angle_gamma   90.00
#
_symmetry.space_group_name_H-M   'P 1'
#
loop_
_entity.id
_entity.type
_entity.pdbx_description
1 polymer ?
#
loop_
_entity_poly.entity_id
_entity_poly.type
_entity_poly.pdbx_seq_one_letter_code
_entity_poly.pdbx_strand_id
1 'polypeptide(L)' 'MDEKDTMKRAFVAGASCAFDYKEKNPRATETETMSHVAREMRKLINEIEDDE' A
#
# COMPACT_ATOMS: atom_id res chain seq x y z
N MET A 1 9.05 -15.97 9.86
CA MET A 1 8.06 -15.52 8.85
C MET A 1 8.83 -15.39 7.54
N ASP A 2 8.50 -16.16 6.51
CA ASP A 2 9.27 -16.17 5.25
C ASP A 2 9.12 -14.83 4.53
N GLU A 3 10.23 -14.20 4.15
CA GLU A 3 10.30 -12.89 3.47
C GLU A 3 9.41 -12.82 2.21
N LYS A 4 9.23 -13.96 1.53
CA LYS A 4 8.33 -14.10 0.37
C LYS A 4 6.85 -13.97 0.73
N ASP A 5 6.44 -14.39 1.92
CA ASP A 5 5.05 -14.26 2.37
C ASP A 5 4.73 -12.80 2.72
N THR A 6 5.67 -12.12 3.37
CA THR A 6 5.59 -10.69 3.68
C THR A 6 5.50 -9.85 2.41
N MET A 7 6.34 -10.09 1.40
CA MET A 7 6.25 -9.39 0.11
C MET A 7 4.90 -9.60 -0.59
N LYS A 8 4.36 -10.82 -0.59
CA LYS A 8 3.05 -11.10 -1.21
C LYS A 8 1.93 -10.34 -0.51
N ARG A 9 1.92 -10.33 0.82
CA ARG A 9 0.90 -9.59 1.61
C ARG A 9 1.00 -8.09 1.36
N ALA A 10 2.21 -7.54 1.34
CA ALA A 10 2.44 -6.14 1.02
C ALA A 10 1.92 -5.81 -0.40
N PHE A 11 2.17 -6.68 -1.38
CA PHE A 11 1.70 -6.46 -2.75
C PHE A 11 0.16 -6.44 -2.84
N VAL A 12 -0.50 -7.38 -2.16
CA VAL A 12 -1.97 -7.43 -2.10
C VAL A 12 -2.54 -6.18 -1.41
N ALA A 13 -1.94 -5.75 -0.30
CA ALA A 13 -2.35 -4.55 0.42
C ALA A 13 -2.19 -3.28 -0.44
N GLY A 14 -1.05 -3.15 -1.13
CA GLY A 14 -0.79 -2.03 -2.03
C GLY A 14 -1.76 -1.98 -3.21
N ALA A 15 -2.06 -3.14 -3.83
CA ALA A 15 -3.05 -3.22 -4.90
C ALA A 15 -4.45 -2.83 -4.41
N SER A 16 -4.88 -3.35 -3.27
CA SER A 16 -6.18 -3.00 -2.68
C SER A 16 -6.29 -1.51 -2.39
N CYS A 17 -5.23 -0.89 -1.85
CA CYS A 17 -5.15 0.55 -1.60
C CYS A 17 -5.27 1.36 -2.90
N ALA A 18 -4.60 0.92 -3.97
CA ALA A 18 -4.69 1.58 -5.27
C ALA A 18 -6.12 1.55 -5.84
N PHE A 19 -6.80 0.41 -5.74
CA PHE A 19 -8.19 0.27 -6.20
C PHE A 19 -9.16 1.13 -5.40
N ASP A 20 -9.08 1.12 -4.07
CA ASP A 20 -9.93 1.94 -3.21
C ASP A 20 -9.73 3.45 -3.48
N TYR A 21 -8.48 3.87 -3.69
CA TYR A 21 -8.17 5.26 -4.04
C TYR A 21 -8.76 5.64 -5.40
N LYS A 22 -8.64 4.78 -6.42
CA LYS A 22 -9.20 5.01 -7.76
C LYS A 22 -10.72 4.96 -7.79
N GLU A 23 -11.35 4.13 -6.97
CA GLU A 23 -12.82 4.09 -6.85
C GLU A 23 -13.35 5.41 -6.32
N LYS A 24 -12.70 5.97 -5.29
CA LYS A 24 -13.05 7.27 -4.71
C LYS A 24 -12.61 8.45 -5.59
N ASN A 25 -11.56 8.26 -6.40
CA ASN A 25 -10.97 9.29 -7.25
C ASN A 25 -10.80 8.77 -8.69
N PRO A 26 -11.90 8.61 -9.47
CA PRO A 26 -11.87 7.99 -10.79
C PRO A 26 -11.02 8.75 -11.82
N ARG A 27 -10.77 10.04 -11.57
CA ARG A 27 -9.92 10.91 -12.40
C ARG A 27 -8.47 11.03 -11.93
N ALA A 28 -8.11 10.41 -10.80
CA ALA A 28 -6.75 10.46 -10.31
C ALA A 28 -5.80 9.88 -11.36
N THR A 29 -4.64 10.51 -11.51
CA THR A 29 -3.58 9.97 -12.38
C THR A 29 -2.93 8.74 -11.74
N GLU A 30 -2.20 7.96 -12.53
CA GLU A 30 -1.40 6.84 -12.02
C GLU A 30 -0.36 7.33 -11.00
N THR A 31 0.26 8.49 -11.25
CA THR A 31 1.24 9.12 -10.34
C THR A 31 0.62 9.48 -8.99
N GLU A 32 -0.58 10.07 -8.98
CA GLU A 32 -1.29 10.38 -7.72
C GLU A 32 -1.67 9.12 -6.96
N THR A 33 -2.14 8.10 -7.68
CA THR A 33 -2.52 6.81 -7.09
C THR A 33 -1.32 6.12 -6.44
N MET A 34 -0.19 6.03 -7.16
CA MET A 34 1.04 5.46 -6.64
C MET A 34 1.62 6.26 -5.47
N SER A 35 1.53 7.60 -5.53
CA SER A 35 1.97 8.46 -4.41
C SER A 35 1.13 8.22 -3.15
N HIS A 36 -0.18 8.00 -3.30
CA HIS A 36 -1.05 7.64 -2.19
C HIS A 36 -0.68 6.28 -1.60
N VAL A 37 -0.55 5.25 -2.45
CA VAL A 37 -0.18 3.89 -2.03
C VAL A 37 1.17 3.89 -1.31
N ALA A 38 2.20 4.56 -1.86
CA ALA A 38 3.52 4.63 -1.24
C ALA A 38 3.47 5.26 0.16
N ARG A 39 2.62 6.28 0.36
CA ARG A 39 2.44 6.92 1.67
C ARG A 39 1.77 5.99 2.68
N GLU A 40 0.72 5.27 2.27
CA GLU A 40 0.02 4.33 3.15
C GLU A 40 0.87 3.10 3.48
N MET A 41 1.61 2.57 2.49
CA MET A 41 2.53 1.45 2.72
C MET A 41 3.68 1.83 3.66
N ARG A 42 4.16 3.08 3.63
CA ARG A 42 5.17 3.56 4.58
C ARG A 42 4.65 3.61 6.02
N LYS A 43 3.37 3.96 6.23
CA LYS A 43 2.75 3.90 7.55
C LYS A 43 2.66 2.47 8.04
N LEU A 44 2.17 1.56 7.19
CA LEU A 44 2.07 0.13 7.50
C LEU A 44 3.43 -0.48 7.88
N ILE A 45 4.50 -0.11 7.18
CA ILE A 45 5.86 -0.59 7.50
C ILE A 45 6.31 -0.05 8.87
N ASN A 46 6.12 1.25 9.12
CA ASN A 46 6.49 1.84 10.41
C ASN A 46 5.67 1.25 11.57
N GLU A 47 4.38 0.96 11.38
CA GLU A 47 3.55 0.31 12.40
C GLU A 47 3.98 -1.14 12.68
N ILE A 48 4.61 -1.81 11.72
CA ILE A 48 5.19 -3.15 11.93
C ILE A 48 6.52 -3.06 12.71
N GLU A 49 7.30 -1.98 12.52
CA GLU A 49 8.59 -1.77 13.20
C GLU A 49 8.43 -1.22 14.64
N ASP A 50 7.33 -0.53 14.98
CA ASP A 50 7.07 -0.02 16.34
C ASP A 50 6.50 -1.09 17.30
N ASP A 51 6.09 -2.27 16.80
CA ASP A 51 5.55 -3.40 17.58
C ASP A 51 6.65 -4.39 18.06
N GLU A 52 7.94 -4.08 17.88
CA GLU A 52 9.11 -4.81 18.43
C GLU A 52 9.74 -4.15 19.67
#